data_AF-A0A2N2W9L7-F1
#
_entry.id   AF-A0A2N2W9L7-F1
#
_cell.length_a   1.000
_cell.length_b   1.000
_cell.length_c   1.000
_cell.angle_alpha   90.00
_cell.angle_beta   90.00
_cell.angle_gamma   90.00
#
_symmetry.space_group_name_H-M   'P 1'
#
loop_
_entity.id
_entity.type
_entity.pdbx_description
1 polymer ?
#
loop_
_entity_poly.entity_id
_entity_poly.type
_entity_poly.pdbx_seq_one_letter_code
_entity_poly.pdbx_strand_id
1 'polypeptide(L)'
;MGQAKIEFKKDNLKMILLSYGETELAKKVETLTDNEINVIGELALKYIAQFNLVDQTIACGAVEFMEGTYRPLKRKKRDMKYYQGIGTTEKKIEEKEKSESVTGKVKRILKTNN
;
A
#
# COMPACT_ATOMS: atom_id res chain seq x y z
N MET A 1 -8.76 -20.24 -20.81
CA MET A 1 -8.93 -20.06 -19.35
C MET A 1 -7.84 -19.12 -18.89
N GLY A 2 -8.16 -17.84 -18.65
CA GLY A 2 -7.17 -16.90 -18.12
C GLY A 2 -6.92 -17.22 -16.67
N GLN A 3 -5.74 -17.76 -16.34
CA GLN A 3 -5.30 -17.84 -14.95
C GLN A 3 -5.10 -16.40 -14.48
N ALA A 4 -5.92 -15.94 -13.54
CA ALA A 4 -5.67 -14.68 -12.86
C ALA A 4 -4.31 -14.82 -12.17
N LYS A 5 -3.29 -14.20 -12.76
CA LYS A 5 -1.97 -14.08 -12.13
C LYS A 5 -2.18 -13.17 -10.93
N ILE A 6 -2.22 -13.75 -9.74
CA ILE A 6 -2.21 -12.98 -8.50
C ILE A 6 -0.83 -12.33 -8.45
N GLU A 7 -0.74 -11.09 -8.94
CA GLU A 7 0.49 -10.32 -8.87
C GLU A 7 0.73 -9.94 -7.41
N PHE A 8 1.76 -10.54 -6.83
CA PHE A 8 2.21 -10.19 -5.50
C PHE A 8 2.92 -8.83 -5.56
N LYS A 9 2.15 -7.76 -5.33
CA LYS A 9 2.64 -6.37 -5.43
C LYS A 9 3.47 -5.97 -4.21
N LYS A 10 4.53 -5.19 -4.45
CA LYS A 10 5.38 -4.58 -3.41
C LYS A 10 4.58 -3.84 -2.35
N ASP A 11 3.57 -3.08 -2.78
CA ASP A 11 2.72 -2.31 -1.87
C ASP A 11 1.95 -3.20 -0.88
N ASN A 12 1.49 -4.36 -1.33
CA ASN A 12 0.81 -5.32 -0.47
C ASN A 12 1.78 -5.88 0.57
N LEU A 13 3.00 -6.27 0.17
CA LEU A 13 4.03 -6.75 1.09
C LEU A 13 4.40 -5.68 2.14
N LYS A 14 4.57 -4.43 1.70
CA LYS A 14 4.85 -3.30 2.59
C LYS A 14 3.73 -3.11 3.62
N MET A 15 2.47 -3.13 3.18
CA MET A 15 1.32 -2.98 4.08
C MET A 15 1.19 -4.13 5.07
N ILE A 16 1.44 -5.36 4.61
CA ILE A 16 1.46 -6.55 5.46
C ILE A 16 2.52 -6.38 6.57
N LEU A 17 3.77 -6.08 6.20
CA LEU A 17 4.86 -5.89 7.16
C LEU A 17 4.55 -4.80 8.19
N LEU A 18 4.04 -3.65 7.74
CA LEU A 18 3.62 -2.58 8.64
C LEU A 18 2.51 -3.02 9.60
N SER A 19 1.55 -3.83 9.15
CA SER A 19 0.48 -4.35 10.01
C SER A 19 1.04 -5.18 11.18
N TYR A 20 2.14 -5.90 10.95
CA TYR A 20 2.87 -6.71 11.93
C TYR A 20 4.00 -5.96 12.65
N GLY A 21 4.13 -4.64 12.43
CA GLY A 21 5.09 -3.79 13.14
C GLY A 21 6.51 -3.86 12.58
N GLU A 22 6.70 -4.47 11.41
CA GLU A 22 7.99 -4.61 10.72
C GLU A 22 8.32 -3.37 9.88
N THR A 23 8.41 -2.21 10.54
CA THR A 23 8.59 -0.91 9.87
C THR A 23 9.93 -0.78 9.12
N GLU A 24 11.00 -1.39 9.64
CA GLU A 24 12.32 -1.39 9.00
C GLU A 24 12.33 -2.24 7.73
N LEU A 25 11.75 -3.43 7.79
CA LEU A 25 11.63 -4.31 6.64
C LEU A 25 10.70 -3.70 5.58
N ALA A 26 9.60 -3.08 6.00
CA ALA A 26 8.68 -2.38 5.10
C ALA A 26 9.36 -1.27 4.28
N LYS A 27 10.37 -0.57 4.84
CA LYS A 27 11.16 0.41 4.09
C LYS A 27 12.06 -0.24 3.04
N LYS A 28 12.58 -1.42 3.32
CA LYS A 28 13.43 -2.20 2.40
C LYS A 28 12.64 -2.84 1.25
N VAL A 29 11.32 -2.94 1.36
CA VAL A 29 10.48 -3.52 0.28
C VAL A 29 10.63 -2.74 -1.04
N GLU A 30 10.80 -1.42 -0.98
CA GLU A 30 10.95 -0.57 -2.17
C GLU A 30 12.23 -0.89 -2.96
N THR A 31 13.26 -1.40 -2.29
CA THR A 31 14.53 -1.77 -2.92
C THR A 31 14.56 -3.19 -3.47
N LEU A 32 13.53 -4.01 -3.20
CA LEU A 32 13.48 -5.38 -3.69
C LEU A 32 13.16 -5.43 -5.18
N THR A 33 13.80 -6.35 -5.87
CA THR A 33 13.48 -6.76 -7.23
C THR A 33 12.28 -7.71 -7.25
N ASP A 34 11.65 -7.85 -8.41
CA ASP A 34 10.49 -8.75 -8.56
C ASP A 34 10.86 -10.22 -8.33
N ASN A 35 12.11 -10.59 -8.64
CA ASN A 35 12.63 -11.93 -8.34
C ASN A 35 12.72 -12.18 -6.83
N GLU A 36 13.24 -11.22 -6.07
CA GLU A 36 13.33 -11.35 -4.60
C GLU A 36 11.95 -11.43 -3.95
N ILE A 37 10.98 -10.72 -4.50
CA ILE A 37 9.58 -10.78 -4.06
C ILE A 37 8.96 -12.15 -4.33
N ASN A 38 9.28 -12.78 -5.45
CA ASN A 38 8.86 -14.15 -5.72
C ASN A 38 9.50 -15.14 -4.72
N VAL A 39 10.79 -14.97 -4.41
CA VAL A 39 11.48 -15.79 -3.40
C VAL A 39 10.82 -15.64 -2.02
N ILE A 40 10.42 -14.44 -1.64
CA ILE A 40 9.64 -14.21 -0.41
C ILE A 40 8.33 -15.00 -0.44
N GLY A 41 7.64 -15.01 -1.59
CA GLY A 41 6.43 -15.80 -1.79
C GLY A 41 6.67 -17.30 -1.60
N GLU A 42 7.76 -17.83 -2.16
CA GLU A 42 8.15 -19.24 -1.98
C GLU A 42 8.49 -19.57 -0.52
N LEU A 43 9.22 -18.70 0.16
CA LEU A 43 9.51 -18.84 1.59
C LEU A 43 8.24 -18.80 2.44
N ALA A 44 7.27 -17.96 2.07
CA ALA A 44 5.98 -17.88 2.75
C ALA A 44 5.19 -19.22 2.68
N LEU A 45 5.35 -20.01 1.62
CA LEU A 45 4.69 -21.31 1.48
C LEU A 45 5.09 -22.27 2.59
N LYS A 46 6.33 -22.19 3.10
CA LYS A 46 6.80 -23.01 4.24
C LYS A 46 5.94 -22.82 5.49
N TYR A 47 5.34 -21.64 5.62
CA TYR A 47 4.58 -21.22 6.79
C TYR A 47 3.07 -21.40 6.63
N ILE A 48 2.58 -21.77 5.44
CA ILE A 48 1.13 -21.93 5.18
C ILE A 48 0.47 -22.93 6.11
N ALA A 49 1.13 -24.05 6.40
CA ALA A 49 0.59 -25.05 7.31
C ALA A 49 0.64 -24.59 8.79
N GLN A 50 1.43 -23.56 9.11
CA GLN A 50 1.65 -23.10 10.48
C GLN A 50 0.73 -21.95 10.90
N PHE A 51 0.31 -21.12 9.94
CA PHE A 51 -0.51 -19.95 10.23
C PHE A 51 -1.80 -19.95 9.42
N ASN A 52 -2.90 -19.59 10.08
CA ASN A 52 -4.23 -19.50 9.45
C ASN A 52 -4.41 -18.25 8.57
N LEU A 53 -3.45 -17.32 8.59
CA LEU A 53 -3.52 -16.04 7.88
C LEU A 53 -2.40 -15.96 6.83
N VAL A 54 -2.77 -15.83 5.56
CA VAL A 54 -1.84 -15.67 4.43
C VAL A 54 -0.90 -14.46 4.65
N ASP A 55 -1.42 -13.35 5.17
CA ASP A 55 -0.58 -12.19 5.48
C ASP A 55 0.52 -12.51 6.51
N GLN A 56 0.23 -13.40 7.47
CA GLN A 56 1.19 -13.80 8.48
C GLN A 56 2.30 -14.65 7.87
N THR A 57 1.95 -15.58 6.97
CA THR A 57 2.92 -16.44 6.30
C THR A 57 3.85 -15.62 5.42
N ILE A 58 3.29 -14.64 4.70
CA ILE A 58 4.03 -13.69 3.87
C ILE A 58 4.97 -12.83 4.72
N ALA A 59 4.50 -12.30 5.83
CA ALA A 59 5.34 -11.51 6.74
C ALA A 59 6.51 -12.35 7.28
N CYS A 60 6.27 -13.61 7.66
CA CYS A 60 7.32 -14.53 8.12
C CYS A 60 8.34 -14.83 7.02
N GLY A 61 7.89 -15.10 5.79
CA GLY A 61 8.78 -15.32 4.65
C GLY A 61 9.64 -14.10 4.33
N ALA A 62 9.08 -12.90 4.44
CA ALA A 62 9.81 -11.66 4.22
C ALA A 62 10.87 -11.39 5.31
N VAL A 63 10.57 -11.72 6.57
CA VAL A 63 11.54 -11.65 7.67
C VAL A 63 12.69 -12.62 7.43
N GLU A 64 12.40 -13.90 7.12
CA GLU A 64 13.41 -14.90 6.83
C GLU A 64 14.30 -14.48 5.65
N PHE A 65 13.71 -13.94 4.60
CA PHE A 65 14.47 -13.46 3.44
C PHE A 65 15.41 -12.31 3.78
N MET A 66 14.91 -11.27 4.47
CA MET A 66 15.68 -10.04 4.71
C MET A 66 16.72 -10.19 5.84
N GLU A 67 16.49 -11.09 6.79
CA GLU A 67 17.38 -11.31 7.94
C GLU A 67 18.20 -12.59 7.80
N GLY A 68 17.95 -13.40 6.78
CA GLY A 68 18.60 -14.70 6.53
C GLY A 68 18.22 -15.79 7.53
N THR A 69 17.41 -15.47 8.54
CA THR A 69 16.96 -16.39 9.59
C THR A 69 15.52 -16.10 9.97
N TYR A 70 14.78 -17.14 10.34
CA TYR A 70 13.42 -16.98 10.86
C TYR A 70 13.45 -16.35 12.26
N ARG A 71 12.54 -15.39 12.48
CA ARG A 71 12.13 -14.97 13.82
C ARG A 71 10.63 -14.69 13.88
N PRO A 72 10.02 -14.73 15.08
CA PRO A 72 8.65 -14.28 15.28
C PRO A 72 8.46 -12.81 14.88
N LEU A 73 7.24 -12.48 14.42
CA LEU A 73 6.84 -11.12 14.09
C LEU A 73 6.78 -10.23 15.34
N LYS A 74 7.15 -8.95 15.21
CA LYS A 74 7.20 -7.99 16.32
C LYS A 74 5.87 -7.83 17.07
N ARG A 75 4.72 -8.04 16.41
CA ARG A 75 3.39 -8.00 17.03
C ARG A 75 2.36 -8.82 16.26
N LYS A 76 1.17 -8.96 16.84
CA LYS A 76 -0.03 -9.45 16.13
C LYS A 76 -0.49 -8.42 15.07
N LYS A 77 -1.19 -8.93 14.05
CA LYS A 77 -1.78 -8.11 12.97
C LYS A 77 -2.63 -6.98 13.54
N ARG A 78 -2.44 -5.76 13.04
CA ARG A 78 -3.33 -4.62 13.28
C ARG A 78 -4.06 -4.24 12.01
N ASP A 79 -5.31 -3.82 12.14
CA ASP A 79 -6.06 -3.27 11.03
C ASP A 79 -5.44 -1.95 10.59
N MET A 80 -4.96 -1.94 9.34
CA MET A 80 -4.28 -0.80 8.73
C MET A 80 -5.26 0.25 8.18
N LYS A 81 -6.52 0.30 8.67
CA LYS A 81 -7.50 1.35 8.30
C LYS A 81 -6.95 2.77 8.53
N TYR A 82 -5.94 2.91 9.40
CA TYR A 82 -5.25 4.17 9.70
C TYR A 82 -4.01 4.47 8.85
N TYR A 83 -3.63 3.59 7.91
CA TYR A 83 -2.45 3.76 7.05
C TYR A 83 -2.80 4.01 5.57
N GLN A 84 -4.07 4.28 5.24
CA GLN A 84 -4.56 4.69 3.90
C GLN A 84 -4.04 6.06 3.42
N GLY A 85 -2.83 6.48 3.85
CA GLY A 85 -2.22 7.76 3.50
C GLY A 85 -0.80 7.67 2.93
N ILE A 86 -0.22 6.47 2.76
CA ILE A 86 1.20 6.33 2.34
C ILE A 86 1.36 5.69 0.95
N GLY A 87 0.33 5.73 0.11
CA GLY A 87 0.42 5.14 -1.22
C GLY A 87 -0.81 5.38 -2.08
N THR A 88 -1.04 6.64 -2.45
CA THR A 88 -1.63 7.11 -3.72
C THR A 88 -1.74 8.63 -3.67
N THR A 89 -0.63 9.35 -3.86
CA THR A 89 -0.67 10.73 -4.37
C THR A 89 -0.51 10.70 -5.89
N GLU A 90 -1.39 9.97 -6.57
CA GLU A 90 -1.66 10.23 -7.97
C GLU A 90 -3.18 10.21 -8.16
N LYS A 91 -3.70 11.33 -8.68
CA LYS A 91 -5.08 11.60 -9.10
C LYS A 91 -6.09 11.90 -8.00
N LYS A 92 -6.04 13.12 -7.44
CA LYS A 92 -7.25 13.93 -7.18
C LYS A 92 -6.94 15.41 -6.90
N ILE A 93 -6.29 16.11 -7.84
CA ILE A 93 -6.37 17.58 -7.93
C ILE A 93 -6.51 17.93 -9.41
N GLU A 94 -7.61 17.50 -10.02
CA GLU A 94 -8.01 17.99 -11.35
C GLU A 94 -9.54 18.04 -11.40
N GLU A 95 -10.16 18.56 -10.33
CA GLU A 95 -11.61 18.80 -10.30
C GLU A 95 -11.99 19.95 -9.36
N LYS A 96 -11.07 20.89 -9.12
CA LYS A 96 -11.34 22.10 -8.33
C LYS A 96 -11.05 23.44 -9.02
N GLU A 97 -10.51 23.45 -10.24
CA GLU A 97 -10.30 24.71 -10.99
C GLU A 97 -11.38 25.04 -12.02
N LYS A 98 -12.40 24.19 -12.22
CA LYS A 98 -13.53 24.49 -13.13
C LYS A 98 -14.79 25.03 -12.45
N SER A 99 -14.85 25.10 -11.13
CA SER A 99 -16.03 25.64 -10.41
C SER A 99 -15.86 27.07 -9.89
N GLU A 100 -14.65 27.66 -9.92
CA GLU A 100 -14.41 29.06 -9.51
C GLU A 100 -14.26 30.06 -10.67
N SER A 101 -14.35 29.61 -11.93
CA SER A 101 -14.33 30.53 -13.09
C SER A 101 -15.72 30.96 -13.59
N VAL A 102 -16.82 30.52 -12.95
CA VAL A 102 -18.20 30.83 -13.40
C VAL A 102 -18.95 31.79 -12.47
N THR A 103 -18.38 32.15 -11.31
CA THR A 103 -19.00 33.10 -10.36
C THR A 103 -18.42 34.53 -10.42
N GLY A 104 -17.41 34.78 -11.26
CA GLY A 104 -16.75 36.09 -11.40
C GLY A 104 -17.22 36.99 -12.54
N LYS A 105 -18.28 36.61 -13.29
CA LYS A 105 -18.63 37.31 -14.55
C LYS A 105 -20.13 37.58 -14.77
N VAL A 106 -20.90 37.88 -13.72
CA VAL A 106 -22.22 38.52 -13.87
C VAL A 106 -22.48 39.49 -12.71
N LYS A 107 -21.93 40.71 -12.80
CA LYS A 107 -22.53 41.94 -12.25
C LYS A 107 -21.81 43.18 -12.76
N ARG A 108 -21.72 43.30 -14.09
CA ARG A 108 -21.60 44.58 -14.77
C ARG A 108 -22.91 44.76 -15.53
N ILE A 109 -23.90 45.38 -14.88
CA ILE A 109 -25.09 46.06 -15.43
C ILE A 109 -25.92 46.51 -14.22
N LEU A 110 -26.38 47.77 -14.27
CA LEU A 110 -27.28 48.49 -13.35
C LEU A 110 -26.64 49.16 -12.13
N LYS A 111 -26.19 50.41 -12.32
CA LYS A 111 -26.95 51.60 -11.89
C LYS A 111 -26.30 52.87 -12.43
N THR A 112 -26.84 53.37 -13.54
CA THR A 112 -26.89 54.79 -13.87
C THR A 112 -28.14 55.42 -13.24
N ASN A 113 -28.05 56.72 -12.97
CA ASN A 113 -29.14 57.68 -12.70
C ASN A 113 -29.73 57.72 -11.27
N ASN A 114 -29.23 58.65 -10.44
CA ASN A 114 -29.86 59.94 -10.16
C ASN A 114 -28.98 60.77 -9.21
#